data_AF-A0A9P5QRX4-F1
#
_entry.id   AF-A0A9P5QRX4-F1
#
_cell.length_a   1.000
_cell.length_b   1.000
_cell.length_c   1.000
_cell.angle_alpha   90.00
_cell.angle_beta   90.00
_cell.angle_gamma   90.00
#
_symmetry.space_group_name_H-M   'P 1'
#
loop_
_entity.id
_entity.type
_entity.pdbx_description
1 polymer ?
#
loop_
_entity_poly.entity_id
_entity_poly.type
_entity_poly.pdbx_seq_one_letter_code
_entity_poly.pdbx_strand_id
1 'polypeptide(L)'
;MTHILRVYAHGANHLEDVERFGKNDPYAQFTLNFNDKDSFQKTVVKKNAGKHVEWNQGLNIDNYEPNLNHTLYVEVLDKETTIDQPIGFTAIPLRQVINAPNQTLKGKFDLYDSHGKEKGTISLTISAVKPGQPANDHTSSPEVNGYTQVETEHLKRFKSMKNKEKAADAGTAAAILGGIFGAKALHDAHKKTGKSEP
;
A
#
# COMPACT_ATOMS: atom_id res chain seq x y z
N MET A 1 -21.29 0.70 -20.30
CA MET A 1 -20.89 -0.72 -20.44
C MET A 1 -19.65 -0.91 -19.59
N THR A 2 -19.75 -1.73 -18.55
CA THR A 2 -18.68 -1.97 -17.59
C THR A 2 -17.62 -2.89 -18.21
N HIS A 3 -16.36 -2.58 -17.96
CA HIS A 3 -15.19 -3.35 -18.32
C HIS A 3 -14.62 -4.00 -17.04
N ILE A 4 -13.65 -4.88 -17.21
CA ILE A 4 -12.77 -5.32 -16.13
C ILE A 4 -11.45 -4.58 -16.31
N LEU A 5 -10.95 -3.93 -15.26
CA LEU A 5 -9.59 -3.41 -15.25
C LEU A 5 -8.69 -4.48 -14.64
N ARG A 6 -7.88 -5.13 -15.49
CA ARG A 6 -6.91 -6.13 -15.05
C ARG A 6 -5.59 -5.45 -14.72
N VAL A 7 -5.07 -5.71 -13.53
CA VAL A 7 -3.77 -5.22 -13.05
C VAL A 7 -2.89 -6.42 -12.78
N TYR A 8 -1.76 -6.51 -13.47
CA TYR A 8 -0.70 -7.45 -13.14
C TYR A 8 0.41 -6.68 -12.40
N ALA A 9 0.53 -6.95 -11.10
CA ALA A 9 1.56 -6.38 -10.25
C ALA A 9 2.84 -7.22 -10.37
N HIS A 10 3.83 -6.70 -11.10
CA HIS A 10 5.14 -7.38 -11.23
C HIS A 10 5.91 -7.24 -9.91
N GLY A 11 6.15 -6.01 -9.47
CA GLY A 11 6.95 -5.74 -8.28
C GLY A 11 7.12 -4.25 -8.00
N ALA A 12 7.82 -3.94 -6.92
CA ALA A 12 8.21 -2.58 -6.57
C ALA A 12 9.70 -2.50 -6.18
N ASN A 13 10.29 -1.34 -6.42
CA ASN A 13 11.72 -1.07 -6.28
C ASN A 13 11.97 0.24 -5.53
N HIS A 14 13.09 0.30 -4.80
CA HIS A 14 13.53 1.46 -4.03
C HIS A 14 12.45 1.96 -3.04
N LEU A 15 11.73 1.03 -2.42
CA LEU A 15 10.76 1.35 -1.38
C LEU A 15 11.44 2.02 -0.17
N GLU A 16 10.72 2.92 0.51
CA GLU A 16 11.14 3.47 1.80
C GLU A 16 11.23 2.33 2.84
N ASP A 17 12.27 2.35 3.68
CA ASP A 17 12.31 1.50 4.88
C ASP A 17 11.38 2.14 5.91
N VAL A 18 10.30 1.45 6.27
CA VAL A 18 9.35 1.97 7.25
C VAL A 18 9.43 1.22 8.58
N GLU A 19 9.96 0.00 8.53
CA GLU A 19 10.24 -0.85 9.68
C GLU A 19 11.37 -0.30 10.58
N ARG A 20 11.18 -0.37 11.90
CA ARG A 20 12.24 -0.02 12.86
C ARG A 20 13.25 -1.15 13.04
N PHE A 21 12.79 -2.39 12.93
CA PHE A 21 13.60 -3.59 13.09
C PHE A 21 13.19 -4.62 12.04
N GLY A 22 14.17 -5.15 11.30
CA GLY A 22 13.89 -6.14 10.26
C GLY A 22 13.77 -5.52 8.89
N LYS A 23 12.89 -6.07 8.06
CA LYS A 23 12.66 -5.65 6.68
C LYS A 23 11.16 -5.57 6.46
N ASN A 24 10.75 -4.60 5.65
CA ASN A 24 9.39 -4.51 5.16
C ASN A 24 8.80 -5.87 4.71
N ASP A 25 7.54 -6.10 5.07
CA ASP A 25 6.60 -7.11 4.60
C ASP A 25 5.58 -6.50 3.59
N PRO A 26 5.98 -6.04 2.39
CA PRO A 26 5.14 -5.22 1.54
C PRO A 26 4.00 -5.98 0.82
N TYR A 27 2.88 -5.29 0.66
CA TYR A 27 1.81 -5.61 -0.29
C TYR A 27 1.34 -4.34 -1.01
N ALA A 28 0.81 -4.49 -2.23
CA ALA A 28 0.18 -3.41 -2.97
C ALA A 28 -1.35 -3.58 -2.96
N GLN A 29 -2.07 -2.47 -2.94
CA GLN A 29 -3.51 -2.44 -3.11
C GLN A 29 -3.95 -1.42 -4.17
N PHE A 30 -5.02 -1.76 -4.88
CA PHE A 30 -5.46 -1.10 -6.10
C PHE A 30 -6.96 -0.81 -6.02
N THR A 31 -7.39 0.38 -6.44
CA THR A 31 -8.81 0.73 -6.52
C THR A 31 -9.08 1.86 -7.52
N LEU A 32 -10.33 1.95 -7.99
CA LEU A 32 -10.86 3.08 -8.74
C LEU A 32 -11.50 4.16 -7.83
N ASN A 33 -11.71 3.85 -6.54
CA ASN A 33 -12.32 4.75 -5.56
C ASN A 33 -11.74 4.49 -4.16
N PHE A 34 -10.73 5.27 -3.75
CA PHE A 34 -10.10 5.11 -2.43
C PHE A 34 -11.01 5.50 -1.24
N ASN A 35 -12.18 6.09 -1.47
CA ASN A 35 -13.16 6.37 -0.41
C ASN A 35 -13.96 5.14 -0.02
N ASP A 36 -14.07 4.16 -0.92
CA ASP A 36 -14.68 2.87 -0.66
C ASP A 36 -13.59 1.88 -0.22
N LYS A 37 -13.59 1.50 1.06
CA LYS A 37 -12.56 0.62 1.63
C LYS A 37 -12.65 -0.80 1.11
N ASP A 38 -13.83 -1.24 0.71
CA ASP A 38 -14.08 -2.63 0.28
C ASP A 38 -13.78 -2.81 -1.21
N SER A 39 -13.57 -1.71 -1.94
CA SER A 39 -13.20 -1.71 -3.36
C SER A 39 -11.73 -2.05 -3.65
N PHE A 40 -10.90 -2.20 -2.61
CA PHE A 40 -9.47 -2.42 -2.78
C PHE A 40 -9.14 -3.89 -3.08
N GLN A 41 -8.50 -4.11 -4.23
CA GLN A 41 -7.91 -5.39 -4.59
C GLN A 41 -6.45 -5.42 -4.14
N LYS A 42 -6.02 -6.48 -3.43
CA LYS A 42 -4.71 -6.54 -2.78
C LYS A 42 -3.85 -7.69 -3.30
N THR A 43 -2.56 -7.45 -3.46
CA THR A 43 -1.58 -8.53 -3.62
C THR A 43 -1.45 -9.35 -2.34
N VAL A 44 -0.79 -10.49 -2.44
CA VAL A 44 -0.26 -11.20 -1.28
C VAL A 44 0.80 -10.34 -0.58
N VAL A 45 0.93 -10.54 0.72
CA VAL A 45 2.02 -9.99 1.54
C VAL A 45 3.30 -10.78 1.26
N LYS A 46 4.41 -10.08 1.03
CA LYS A 46 5.73 -10.70 0.84
C LYS A 46 6.61 -10.44 2.05
N LYS A 47 6.72 -11.45 2.93
CA LYS A 47 7.48 -11.32 4.18
C LYS A 47 8.98 -11.11 3.94
N ASN A 48 9.59 -10.21 4.71
CA ASN A 48 11.00 -9.86 4.74
C ASN A 48 11.58 -9.47 3.37
N ALA A 49 10.77 -8.88 2.49
CA ALA A 49 11.21 -8.47 1.15
C ALA A 49 12.08 -7.20 1.21
N GLY A 50 11.82 -6.31 2.17
CA GLY A 50 12.57 -5.06 2.30
C GLY A 50 12.26 -4.08 1.17
N LYS A 51 13.29 -3.48 0.56
CA LYS A 51 13.14 -2.36 -0.38
C LYS A 51 12.82 -2.76 -1.82
N HIS A 52 12.82 -4.06 -2.09
CA HIS A 52 12.57 -4.66 -3.40
C HIS A 52 11.66 -5.87 -3.22
N VAL A 53 10.59 -5.92 -3.99
CA VAL A 53 9.59 -6.99 -3.89
C VAL A 53 9.07 -7.38 -5.28
N GLU A 54 8.90 -8.68 -5.49
CA GLU A 54 8.21 -9.23 -6.64
C GLU A 54 6.92 -9.94 -6.19
N TRP A 55 5.78 -9.45 -6.67
CA TRP A 55 4.48 -10.09 -6.43
C TRP A 55 4.12 -11.05 -7.54
N ASN A 56 4.36 -10.67 -8.80
CA ASN A 56 3.98 -11.44 -9.99
C ASN A 56 2.52 -11.95 -9.92
N GLN A 57 1.60 -11.03 -9.61
CA GLN A 57 0.21 -11.36 -9.31
C GLN A 57 -0.76 -10.56 -10.18
N GLY A 58 -1.69 -11.26 -10.85
CA GLY A 58 -2.82 -10.65 -11.55
C GLY A 58 -4.01 -10.42 -10.62
N LEU A 59 -4.65 -9.26 -10.73
CA LEU A 59 -5.86 -8.87 -10.03
C LEU A 59 -6.87 -8.28 -11.02
N ASN A 60 -8.15 -8.48 -10.74
CA ASN A 60 -9.25 -7.87 -11.48
C ASN A 60 -9.93 -6.84 -10.59
N ILE A 61 -10.15 -5.64 -11.13
CA ILE A 61 -11.03 -4.63 -10.57
C ILE A 61 -12.27 -4.58 -11.47
N ASP A 62 -13.39 -5.04 -10.92
CA ASP A 62 -14.66 -5.10 -11.64
C ASP A 62 -15.32 -3.72 -11.75
N ASN A 63 -16.38 -3.63 -12.57
CA ASN A 63 -17.17 -2.41 -12.76
C ASN A 63 -16.37 -1.19 -13.24
N TYR A 64 -15.30 -1.41 -14.00
CA TYR A 64 -14.53 -0.32 -14.58
C TYR A 64 -15.32 0.36 -15.71
N GLU A 65 -15.63 1.63 -15.56
CA GLU A 65 -16.30 2.44 -16.58
C GLU A 65 -15.34 3.54 -17.09
N PRO A 66 -14.78 3.42 -18.31
CA PRO A 66 -13.79 4.38 -18.82
C PRO A 66 -14.24 5.85 -18.85
N ASN A 67 -15.55 6.10 -18.89
CA ASN A 67 -16.14 7.45 -18.89
C ASN A 67 -16.32 8.05 -17.48
N LEU A 68 -16.22 7.23 -16.43
CA LEU A 68 -16.44 7.64 -15.04
C LEU A 68 -15.16 7.47 -14.20
N ASN A 69 -14.43 6.39 -14.44
CA ASN A 69 -13.21 6.05 -13.72
C ASN A 69 -11.99 6.49 -14.53
N HIS A 70 -11.39 7.61 -14.12
CA HIS A 70 -10.26 8.22 -14.82
C HIS A 70 -8.91 7.88 -14.21
N THR A 71 -8.87 7.33 -12.99
CA THR A 71 -7.66 7.14 -12.21
C THR A 71 -7.67 5.76 -11.56
N LEU A 72 -6.54 5.06 -11.64
CA LEU A 72 -6.25 3.92 -10.79
C LEU A 72 -5.40 4.39 -9.62
N TYR A 73 -5.89 4.20 -8.41
CA TYR A 73 -5.17 4.51 -7.19
C TYR A 73 -4.41 3.29 -6.70
N VAL A 74 -3.15 3.51 -6.32
CA VAL A 74 -2.25 2.48 -5.84
C VAL A 74 -1.69 2.91 -4.50
N GLU A 75 -1.70 2.01 -3.53
CA GLU A 75 -1.05 2.19 -2.23
C GLU A 75 -0.19 0.95 -1.96
N VAL A 76 1.07 1.16 -1.58
CA VAL A 76 1.97 0.11 -1.10
C VAL A 76 2.08 0.27 0.42
N LEU A 77 1.80 -0.80 1.14
CA LEU A 77 1.81 -0.83 2.59
C LEU A 77 2.69 -1.97 3.08
N ASP A 78 3.18 -1.79 4.29
CA ASP A 78 3.87 -2.80 5.07
C ASP A 78 2.91 -3.51 6.01
N LYS A 79 2.96 -4.84 6.04
CA LYS A 79 2.08 -5.62 6.90
C LYS A 79 2.57 -5.55 8.34
N GLU A 80 1.72 -5.01 9.21
CA GLU A 80 2.01 -4.85 10.63
C GLU A 80 1.05 -5.66 11.51
N THR A 81 1.41 -5.81 12.78
CA THR A 81 0.57 -6.53 13.75
C THR A 81 -0.68 -5.72 14.11
N THR A 82 -0.59 -4.39 14.14
CA THR A 82 -1.67 -3.49 14.58
C THR A 82 -2.28 -2.73 13.41
N ILE A 83 -1.56 -1.77 12.85
CA ILE A 83 -1.98 -0.94 11.71
C ILE A 83 -0.90 -1.01 10.65
N ASP A 84 -1.27 -1.51 9.47
CA ASP A 84 -0.38 -1.62 8.32
C ASP A 84 0.23 -0.25 7.96
N GLN A 85 1.56 -0.21 7.83
CA GLN A 85 2.31 1.03 7.70
C GLN A 85 2.40 1.46 6.23
N PRO A 86 1.95 2.67 5.85
CA PRO A 86 2.02 3.10 4.46
C PRO A 86 3.46 3.38 4.01
N ILE A 87 3.89 2.74 2.92
CA ILE A 87 5.23 2.91 2.32
C ILE A 87 5.19 4.02 1.26
N GLY A 88 4.26 3.92 0.31
CA GLY A 88 4.14 4.88 -0.78
C GLY A 88 2.80 4.78 -1.50
N PHE A 89 2.44 5.80 -2.26
CA PHE A 89 1.20 5.80 -3.05
C PHE A 89 1.42 6.41 -4.43
N THR A 90 0.51 6.13 -5.36
CA THR A 90 0.47 6.84 -6.63
C THR A 90 -0.95 6.84 -7.21
N ALA A 91 -1.22 7.82 -8.06
CA ALA A 91 -2.44 7.89 -8.86
C ALA A 91 -2.05 7.82 -10.34
N ILE A 92 -2.60 6.85 -11.06
CA ILE A 92 -2.28 6.55 -12.46
C ILE A 92 -3.48 6.94 -13.32
N PRO A 93 -3.40 8.00 -14.14
CA PRO A 93 -4.49 8.35 -15.04
C PRO A 93 -4.71 7.26 -16.09
N LEU A 94 -5.90 6.67 -16.14
CA LEU A 94 -6.21 5.51 -16.99
C LEU A 94 -6.31 5.86 -18.48
N ARG A 95 -6.35 7.14 -18.85
CA ARG A 95 -6.31 7.59 -20.25
C ARG A 95 -5.11 7.01 -21.02
N GLN A 96 -3.94 6.90 -20.36
CA GLN A 96 -2.75 6.32 -20.98
C GLN A 96 -2.91 4.81 -21.27
N VAL A 97 -3.72 4.10 -20.50
CA VAL A 97 -4.04 2.69 -20.71
C VAL A 97 -5.04 2.54 -21.86
N ILE A 98 -6.10 3.34 -21.85
CA ILE A 98 -7.15 3.32 -22.88
C ILE A 98 -6.59 3.66 -24.27
N ASN A 99 -5.62 4.57 -24.33
CA ASN A 99 -4.99 4.99 -25.58
C ASN A 99 -3.81 4.10 -26.02
N ALA A 100 -3.37 3.16 -25.18
CA ALA A 100 -2.29 2.23 -25.53
C ALA A 100 -2.79 1.17 -26.53
N PRO A 101 -1.88 0.57 -27.34
CA PRO A 101 -2.21 -0.58 -28.17
C PRO A 101 -2.88 -1.68 -27.35
N ASN A 102 -3.97 -2.25 -27.88
CA ASN A 102 -4.77 -3.28 -27.21
C ASN A 102 -5.29 -2.85 -25.82
N GLN A 103 -5.41 -1.54 -25.57
CA GLN A 103 -5.83 -0.96 -24.28
C GLN A 103 -5.03 -1.53 -23.10
N THR A 104 -3.75 -1.81 -23.33
CA THR A 104 -2.83 -2.46 -22.39
C THR A 104 -1.53 -1.69 -22.30
N LEU A 105 -1.18 -1.30 -21.07
CA LEU A 105 0.07 -0.60 -20.78
C LEU A 105 0.91 -1.41 -19.80
N LYS A 106 2.12 -1.78 -20.22
CA LYS A 106 3.18 -2.23 -19.31
C LYS A 106 4.05 -1.03 -18.98
N GLY A 107 4.16 -0.68 -17.70
CA GLY A 107 4.94 0.47 -17.31
C GLY A 107 5.45 0.43 -15.89
N LYS A 108 6.43 1.30 -15.65
CA LYS A 108 6.98 1.65 -14.35
C LYS A 108 6.39 2.99 -13.91
N PHE A 109 5.88 3.05 -12.69
CA PHE A 109 5.16 4.19 -12.14
C PHE A 109 5.83 4.66 -10.85
N ASP A 110 6.02 5.97 -10.70
CA ASP A 110 6.62 6.53 -9.49
C ASP A 110 5.66 6.43 -8.30
N LEU A 111 6.22 6.10 -7.14
CA LEU A 111 5.55 6.15 -5.85
C LEU A 111 5.94 7.43 -5.13
N TYR A 112 5.02 8.00 -4.38
CA TYR A 112 5.21 9.23 -3.62
C TYR A 112 5.06 8.99 -2.12
N ASP A 113 5.83 9.74 -1.33
CA ASP A 113 5.74 9.76 0.12
C ASP A 113 4.64 10.71 0.63
N SER A 114 4.49 10.83 1.95
CA SER A 114 3.52 11.73 2.57
C SER A 114 3.76 13.22 2.33
N HIS A 115 4.84 13.61 1.68
CA HIS A 115 5.14 14.99 1.27
C HIS A 115 4.92 15.20 -0.23
N GLY A 116 4.47 14.17 -0.96
CA GLY A 116 4.35 14.20 -2.42
C GLY A 116 5.70 14.11 -3.13
N LYS A 117 6.76 13.65 -2.45
CA LYS A 117 8.08 13.46 -3.04
C LYS A 117 8.21 12.04 -3.57
N GLU A 118 8.78 11.90 -4.75
CA GLU A 118 9.07 10.60 -5.37
C GLU A 118 10.00 9.75 -4.50
N LYS A 119 9.54 8.55 -4.17
CA LYS A 119 10.16 7.56 -3.30
C LYS A 119 9.76 6.15 -3.73
N GLY A 120 10.54 5.60 -4.65
CA GLY A 120 10.36 4.25 -5.14
C GLY A 120 9.47 4.20 -6.38
N THR A 121 9.32 3.00 -6.91
CA THR A 121 8.60 2.75 -8.17
C THR A 121 7.89 1.42 -8.12
N ILE A 122 6.77 1.30 -8.82
CA ILE A 122 6.01 0.04 -9.00
C ILE A 122 5.89 -0.28 -10.49
N SER A 123 6.18 -1.52 -10.87
CA SER A 123 6.05 -2.01 -12.24
C SER A 123 4.74 -2.79 -12.39
N LEU A 124 3.88 -2.34 -13.31
CA LEU A 124 2.54 -2.88 -13.53
C LEU A 124 2.29 -3.16 -15.02
N THR A 125 1.46 -4.16 -15.31
CA THR A 125 0.72 -4.22 -16.57
C THR A 125 -0.75 -3.96 -16.28
N ILE A 126 -1.32 -2.94 -16.92
CA ILE A 126 -2.71 -2.53 -16.73
C ILE A 126 -3.44 -2.70 -18.05
N SER A 127 -4.57 -3.41 -18.04
CA SER A 127 -5.39 -3.68 -19.23
C SER A 127 -6.85 -3.39 -18.98
N ALA A 128 -7.48 -2.61 -19.87
CA ALA A 128 -8.93 -2.47 -19.90
C ALA A 128 -9.54 -3.56 -20.78
N VAL A 129 -10.25 -4.51 -20.18
CA VAL A 129 -10.83 -5.67 -20.87
C VAL A 129 -12.33 -5.48 -21.02
N LYS A 130 -12.82 -5.48 -22.28
CA LYS A 130 -14.26 -5.44 -22.59
C LYS A 130 -14.93 -6.76 -22.22
N PRO A 131 -16.21 -6.75 -21.80
CA PRO A 131 -16.99 -7.97 -21.65
C PRO A 131 -16.94 -8.81 -22.93
N GLY A 132 -16.65 -10.11 -22.79
CA GLY A 132 -16.60 -11.05 -23.91
C GLY A 132 -15.33 -10.99 -24.76
N GLN A 133 -14.35 -10.13 -24.46
CA GLN A 133 -13.01 -10.21 -25.06
C GLN A 133 -12.09 -11.06 -24.18
N PRO A 134 -11.22 -11.91 -24.78
CA PRO A 134 -10.16 -12.55 -24.01
C PRO A 134 -9.26 -11.48 -23.43
N ALA A 135 -8.74 -11.70 -22.23
CA ALA A 135 -7.70 -10.84 -21.70
C ALA A 135 -6.52 -10.87 -22.68
N ASN A 136 -6.04 -9.71 -23.11
CA ASN A 136 -4.88 -9.64 -23.98
C ASN A 136 -3.70 -10.28 -23.24
N ASP A 137 -3.03 -11.24 -23.88
CA ASP A 137 -1.82 -11.84 -23.32
C ASP A 137 -0.79 -10.72 -23.10
N HIS A 138 -0.13 -10.80 -21.94
CA HIS A 138 0.80 -9.80 -21.39
C HIS A 138 2.06 -9.54 -22.23
N THR A 139 2.06 -9.96 -23.50
CA THR A 139 3.24 -10.31 -24.26
C THR A 139 3.39 -9.40 -25.48
N SER A 140 4.22 -8.37 -25.29
CA SER A 140 5.26 -7.88 -26.22
C SER A 140 5.43 -6.35 -26.18
N SER A 141 4.57 -5.61 -25.49
CA SER A 141 4.76 -4.17 -25.36
C SER A 141 5.99 -3.87 -24.48
N PRO A 142 6.91 -2.99 -24.93
CA PRO A 142 8.04 -2.57 -24.12
C PRO A 142 7.52 -1.92 -22.83
N GLU A 143 8.25 -2.12 -21.74
CA GLU A 143 7.96 -1.37 -20.51
C GLU A 143 8.32 0.09 -20.73
N VAL A 144 7.37 0.97 -20.46
CA VAL A 144 7.55 2.43 -20.56
C VAL A 144 7.56 3.07 -19.16
N ASN A 145 8.09 4.29 -19.06
CA ASN A 145 7.83 5.11 -17.88
C ASN A 145 6.39 5.64 -17.98
N GLY A 146 5.52 5.14 -17.11
CA GLY A 146 4.12 5.52 -17.08
C GLY A 146 3.92 6.88 -16.41
N TYR A 147 2.87 7.59 -16.80
CA TYR A 147 2.54 8.86 -16.19
C TYR A 147 1.81 8.65 -14.86
N THR A 148 2.27 9.35 -13.82
CA THR A 148 1.69 9.37 -12.49
C THR A 148 1.37 10.81 -12.06
N GLN A 149 0.52 10.96 -11.06
CA GLN A 149 0.21 12.25 -10.46
C GLN A 149 0.06 12.12 -8.94
N VAL A 150 0.31 13.23 -8.24
CA VAL A 150 -0.03 13.38 -6.82
C VAL A 150 -1.40 14.03 -6.72
N GLU A 151 -2.43 13.24 -6.47
CA GLU A 151 -3.78 13.76 -6.24
C GLU A 151 -3.96 14.23 -4.79
N THR A 152 -4.45 15.45 -4.60
CA THR A 152 -4.54 16.09 -3.27
C THR A 152 -5.33 15.26 -2.25
N GLU A 153 -6.48 14.71 -2.64
CA GLU A 153 -7.31 13.92 -1.72
C GLU A 153 -6.68 12.56 -1.39
N HIS A 154 -6.02 11.94 -2.37
CA HIS A 154 -5.26 10.71 -2.14
C HIS A 154 -4.06 10.95 -1.21
N LEU A 155 -3.33 12.06 -1.39
CA LEU A 155 -2.25 12.49 -0.48
C LEU A 155 -2.77 12.74 0.94
N LYS A 156 -3.92 13.41 1.10
CA LYS A 156 -4.55 13.62 2.42
C LYS A 156 -4.91 12.30 3.09
N ARG A 157 -5.49 11.36 2.34
CA ARG A 157 -5.76 10.01 2.82
C ARG A 157 -4.47 9.31 3.25
N PHE A 158 -3.43 9.34 2.42
CA PHE A 158 -2.14 8.72 2.74
C PHE A 158 -1.50 9.30 4.01
N LYS A 159 -1.54 10.63 4.19
CA LYS A 159 -1.13 11.28 5.44
C LYS A 159 -1.96 10.82 6.64
N SER A 160 -3.28 10.68 6.48
CA SER A 160 -4.15 10.16 7.54
C SER A 160 -3.77 8.73 7.94
N MET A 161 -3.41 7.87 6.99
CA MET A 161 -2.94 6.51 7.28
C MET A 161 -1.62 6.53 8.07
N LYS A 162 -0.60 7.30 7.63
CA LYS A 162 0.66 7.44 8.40
C LYS A 162 0.43 8.01 9.81
N ASN A 163 -0.50 8.96 9.98
CA ASN A 163 -0.78 9.51 11.30
C ASN A 163 -1.48 8.49 12.23
N LYS A 164 -2.33 7.61 11.69
CA LYS A 164 -2.99 6.56 12.48
C LYS A 164 -2.01 5.50 12.95
N GLU A 165 -1.10 5.07 12.07
CA GLU A 165 -0.02 4.15 12.43
C GLU A 165 0.84 4.74 13.56
N LYS A 166 1.35 5.96 13.41
CA LYS A 166 2.12 6.66 14.46
C LYS A 166 1.39 6.77 15.80
N ALA A 167 0.07 7.00 15.77
CA ALA A 167 -0.74 7.07 16.98
C ALA A 167 -0.88 5.70 17.68
N ALA A 168 -1.03 4.62 16.91
CA ALA A 168 -1.07 3.26 17.45
C ALA A 168 0.28 2.84 18.06
N ASP A 169 1.38 3.21 17.40
CA ASP A 169 2.75 3.04 17.89
C ASP A 169 2.96 3.73 19.24
N ALA A 170 2.57 5.00 19.33
CA ALA A 170 2.68 5.78 20.57
C ALA A 170 1.83 5.20 21.70
N GLY A 171 0.60 4.78 21.40
CA GLY A 171 -0.29 4.14 22.37
C GLY A 171 0.27 2.83 22.91
N THR A 172 0.81 1.98 22.03
CA THR A 172 1.45 0.71 22.40
C THR A 172 2.67 0.94 23.28
N ALA A 173 3.54 1.88 22.90
CA ALA A 173 4.73 2.24 23.69
C ALA A 173 4.35 2.76 25.09
N ALA A 174 3.34 3.64 25.18
CA ALA A 174 2.86 4.16 26.46
C ALA A 174 2.29 3.06 27.38
N ALA A 175 1.52 2.11 26.82
CA ALA A 175 0.97 0.98 27.57
C ALA A 175 2.08 0.06 28.13
N ILE A 176 3.10 -0.24 27.32
CA ILE A 176 4.26 -1.04 27.76
C ILE A 176 5.01 -0.34 28.89
N LEU A 177 5.35 0.95 28.71
CA LEU A 177 6.04 1.73 29.74
C LEU A 177 5.21 1.82 31.01
N GLY A 178 3.91 2.13 30.92
CA GLY A 178 3.00 2.18 32.06
C GLY A 178 2.90 0.85 32.81
N GLY A 179 2.84 -0.28 32.08
CA GLY A 179 2.85 -1.62 32.67
C GLY A 179 4.16 -1.96 33.37
N ILE A 180 5.31 -1.62 32.78
CA ILE A 180 6.64 -1.82 33.40
C ILE A 180 6.78 -0.96 34.67
N PHE A 181 6.44 0.33 34.59
CA PHE A 181 6.50 1.22 35.75
C PHE A 181 5.49 0.84 36.83
N GLY A 182 4.28 0.42 36.45
CA GLY A 182 3.26 -0.08 37.36
C GLY A 182 3.67 -1.37 38.05
N ALA A 183 4.21 -2.34 37.31
CA ALA A 183 4.73 -3.59 37.87
C ALA A 183 5.92 -3.35 38.81
N LYS A 184 6.83 -2.44 38.44
CA LYS A 184 7.95 -2.02 39.30
C LYS A 184 7.44 -1.38 40.59
N ALA A 185 6.47 -0.46 40.51
CA ALA A 185 5.89 0.19 41.67
C ALA A 185 5.16 -0.80 42.60
N LEU A 186 4.41 -1.75 42.05
CA LEU A 186 3.76 -2.82 42.81
C LEU A 186 4.78 -3.74 43.48
N HIS A 187 5.82 -4.17 42.76
CA HIS A 187 6.91 -4.97 43.32
C HIS A 187 7.62 -4.23 44.48
N ASP A 188 7.91 -2.95 44.30
CA ASP A 188 8.58 -2.13 45.32
C ASP A 188 7.67 -1.87 46.53
N ALA A 189 6.35 -1.79 46.34
CA ALA A 189 5.36 -1.70 47.42
C ALA A 189 5.27 -3.01 48.23
N HIS A 190 5.21 -4.17 47.56
CA HIS A 190 5.20 -5.49 48.22
C HIS A 190 6.48 -5.76 49.02
N LYS A 191 7.64 -5.24 48.57
CA LYS A 191 8.91 -5.38 49.30
C LYS A 191 8.97 -4.51 50.58
N LYS A 192 8.21 -3.41 50.64
CA LYS A 192 8.14 -2.54 51.82
C LYS A 192 7.17 -3.07 52.89
N THR A 193 6.11 -3.78 52.51
CA THR A 193 5.14 -4.36 53.46
C THR A 193 5.60 -5.68 54.08
N GLY A 194 6.52 -6.43 53.45
CA GLY A 194 7.08 -7.67 54.01
C GLY A 194 8.24 -7.51 55.01
N LYS A 195 8.50 -6.29 55.51
CA LYS A 195 9.64 -5.98 56.40
C LYS A 195 9.26 -5.45 57.79
N SER A 196 7.98 -5.55 58.18
CA SER A 196 7.52 -5.15 59.51
C SER A 196 6.84 -6.32 60.23
N GLU A 197 7.64 -7.13 60.92
CA GLU A 197 7.22 -7.89 62.12
C GLU A 197 8.49 -8.25 62.92
N PRO A 198 8.73 -7.64 64.09
CA PRO A 198 9.51 -8.27 65.16
C PRO A 198 8.68 -9.29 65.96
#